data_AF-L1PIU9-F1
#
_entry.id   AF-L1PIU9-F1
#
_cell.length_a   1.000
_cell.length_b   1.000
_cell.length_c   1.000
_cell.angle_alpha   90.00
_cell.angle_beta   90.00
_cell.angle_gamma   90.00
#
_symmetry.space_group_name_H-M   'P 1'
#
loop_
_entity.id
_entity.type
_entity.pdbx_description
1 polymer ?
#
loop_
_entity_poly.entity_id
_entity_poly.type
_entity_poly.pdbx_seq_one_letter_code
_entity_poly.pdbx_strand_id
1 'polypeptide(L)' 'MGTDKPLIFNGVANVDTGAGFKGRLTVMDIETKEYWQSEPVYKLYSEEQARNQ' A
#
# COMPACT_ATOMS: atom_id res chain seq x y z
N MET A 1 4.15 -1.03 -15.76
CA MET A 1 4.07 0.24 -15.01
C MET A 1 3.06 0.06 -13.91
N GLY A 2 3.43 0.36 -12.67
CA GLY A 2 2.71 -0.02 -11.45
C GLY A 2 3.63 -0.86 -10.56
N THR A 3 3.92 -0.35 -9.37
CA THR A 3 4.63 -1.05 -8.30
C THR A 3 3.67 -1.14 -7.12
N ASP A 4 3.70 -2.24 -6.38
CA ASP A 4 2.96 -2.38 -5.12
C ASP A 4 3.76 -1.85 -3.92
N LYS A 5 4.97 -1.32 -4.15
CA LYS A 5 5.84 -0.68 -3.14
C LYS A 5 5.70 0.84 -3.16
N PRO A 6 5.86 1.52 -2.01
CA PRO A 6 5.91 2.98 -1.95
C PRO A 6 7.04 3.52 -2.84
N LEU A 7 6.83 4.72 -3.38
CA LEU A 7 7.78 5.42 -4.22
C LEU A 7 8.32 6.64 -3.49
N ILE A 8 9.64 6.83 -3.53
CA ILE A 8 10.30 8.03 -3.02
C ILE A 8 11.00 8.71 -4.19
N PHE A 9 10.67 9.98 -4.40
CA PHE A 9 11.29 10.80 -5.43
C PHE A 9 11.50 12.22 -4.92
N ASN A 10 12.74 12.70 -4.94
CA ASN A 10 13.12 14.06 -4.51
C ASN A 10 12.54 14.47 -3.13
N GLY A 11 12.54 13.55 -2.16
CA GLY A 11 12.03 13.81 -0.82
C GLY A 11 10.51 13.73 -0.67
N VAL A 12 9.77 13.51 -1.76
CA VAL A 12 8.34 13.23 -1.75
C VAL A 12 8.12 11.73 -1.70
N ALA A 13 7.37 11.26 -0.71
CA ALA A 13 6.99 9.87 -0.57
C ALA A 13 5.52 9.69 -1.01
N ASN A 14 5.29 8.81 -1.98
CA ASN A 14 3.98 8.26 -2.26
C ASN A 14 3.85 6.90 -1.58
N VAL A 15 3.03 6.85 -0.53
CA VAL A 15 2.72 5.64 0.24
C VAL A 15 1.40 5.00 -0.19
N ASP A 16 0.66 5.61 -1.11
CA ASP A 16 -0.56 5.02 -1.66
C ASP A 16 -0.19 3.90 -2.63
N THR A 17 -0.26 2.68 -2.10
CA THR A 17 -0.07 1.44 -2.84
C THR A 17 -1.40 0.73 -3.13
N GLY A 18 -2.50 1.49 -3.19
CA GLY A 18 -3.80 1.00 -3.66
C GLY A 18 -4.57 0.15 -2.65
N ALA A 19 -4.39 0.39 -1.35
CA ALA A 19 -5.08 -0.35 -0.28
C ALA A 19 -6.61 -0.24 -0.33
N GLY A 20 -7.16 0.77 -1.01
CA GLY A 20 -8.61 0.90 -1.26
C GLY A 20 -9.16 -0.14 -2.25
N PHE A 21 -8.29 -0.79 -3.03
CA PHE A 21 -8.66 -1.79 -4.04
C PHE A 21 -7.93 -3.11 -3.75
N LYS A 22 -7.15 -3.63 -4.70
CA LYS A 22 -6.39 -4.89 -4.59
C LYS A 22 -4.93 -4.71 -4.17
N GLY A 23 -4.56 -3.50 -3.77
CA GLY A 23 -3.20 -3.16 -3.37
C GLY A 23 -2.84 -3.58 -1.94
N ARG A 24 -1.79 -2.99 -1.38
CA ARG A 24 -1.30 -3.28 -0.02
C ARG A 24 -1.54 -2.09 0.91
N LEU A 25 -1.80 -2.37 2.18
CA LEU A 25 -1.67 -1.35 3.23
C LEU A 25 -0.19 -1.04 3.42
N THR A 26 0.18 0.22 3.35
CA THR A 26 1.55 0.70 3.57
C THR A 26 1.58 1.62 4.78
N VAL A 27 2.53 1.37 5.69
CA VAL A 27 2.84 2.23 6.83
C VAL A 27 4.31 2.58 6.77
N MET A 28 4.65 3.86 6.93
CA MET A 28 6.02 4.36 6.86
C MET A 28 6.34 5.17 8.11
N ASP A 29 7.52 4.92 8.68
CA ASP A 29 8.10 5.75 9.72
C ASP A 29 8.68 7.04 9.08
N ILE A 30 8.29 8.20 9.62
CA ILE A 30 8.62 9.50 9.01
C ILE A 30 10.11 9.85 9.18
N GLU A 31 10.76 9.42 10.27
CA GLU A 31 12.15 9.76 10.55
C GLU A 31 13.11 8.88 9.74
N THR A 32 12.88 7.57 9.79
CA THR A 32 13.78 6.55 9.19
C THR A 32 13.46 6.25 7.73
N LYS A 33 12.23 6.56 7.28
CA LYS A 33 11.67 6.15 5.99
C LYS A 33 11.54 4.63 5.80
N GLU A 34 11.75 3.86 6.86
CA GLU A 34 11.44 2.43 6.85
C GLU A 34 9.93 2.24 6.70
N TYR A 35 9.54 1.19 5.99
CA TYR A 35 8.13 0.91 5.75
C TYR A 35 7.83 -0.57 5.93
N TRP A 36 6.61 -0.83 6.40
CA TRP A 36 6.00 -2.15 6.45
C TRP A 36 4.85 -2.21 5.46
N GLN A 37 4.63 -3.39 4.86
CA GLN A 37 3.47 -3.65 4.02
C GLN A 37 2.77 -4.94 4.43
N SER A 38 1.45 -4.92 4.32
CA SER A 38 0.62 -6.12 4.44
C SER A 38 0.74 -7.02 3.21
N GLU A 39 0.18 -8.22 3.28
CA GLU A 39 -0.27 -8.92 2.07
C GLU A 39 -1.32 -8.07 1.31
N PRO A 40 -1.54 -8.30 0.00
CA PRO A 40 -2.60 -7.62 -0.73
C PRO A 40 -3.93 -7.73 0.01
N VAL A 41 -4.63 -6.61 0.17
CA VAL A 41 -5.77 -6.53 1.10
C VAL A 41 -6.92 -7.47 0.71
N TYR A 42 -7.08 -7.79 -0.57
CA TYR A 42 -8.08 -8.74 -1.05
C TYR A 42 -7.83 -10.19 -0.59
N LYS A 43 -6.59 -10.54 -0.20
CA LYS A 43 -6.27 -11.84 0.38
C LYS A 43 -6.56 -11.90 1.88
N LEU A 44 -6.47 -10.76 2.56
CA LEU A 44 -6.73 -10.63 3.99
C LEU A 44 -8.23 -10.47 4.27
N TYR A 45 -8.94 -9.78 3.37
CA TYR A 45 -10.36 -9.47 3.47
C TYR A 45 -11.06 -9.88 2.16
N SER A 46 -11.09 -11.19 1.87
CA SER A 46 -11.61 -11.72 0.61
C SER A 46 -13.12 -11.48 0.42
N GLU A 47 -13.86 -11.41 1.52
CA GLU A 47 -15.33 -11.29 1.55
C GLU A 47 -15.81 -9.82 1.61
N GLU A 48 -14.91 -8.84 1.65
CA GLU A 48 -15.30 -7.43 1.81
C GLU A 48 -15.81 -6.82 0.49
N GLN A 49 -17.13 -6.61 0.41
CA GLN A 49 -17.78 -5.94 -0.70
C GLN A 49 -17.30 -4.48 -0.83
N ALA A 50 -17.18 -3.99 -2.07
CA ALA A 50 -16.64 -2.67 -2.46
C ALA A 50 -15.11 -2.47 -2.47
N ARG A 51 -14.31 -3.40 -1.92
CA ARG A 51 -12.82 -3.39 -2.09
C ARG A 51 -12.34 -4.23 -3.28
N ASN A 52 -13.03 -5.33 -3.54
CA ASN A 52 -12.59 -6.37 -4.49
C ASN A 52 -13.43 -6.43 -5.77
N GLN A 53 -14.58 -5.75 -5.78
CA GLN A 53 -15.55 -5.61 -6.87
C GLN A 53 -16.21 -4.24 -6.82
#